data_AF-A0A348ZTS2-F1
#
_entry.id   AF-A0A348ZTS2-F1
#
_cell.length_a   1.000
_cell.length_b   1.000
_cell.length_c   1.000
_cell.angle_alpha   90.00
_cell.angle_beta   90.00
_cell.angle_gamma   90.00
#
_symmetry.space_group_name_H-M   'P 1'
#
loop_
_entity.id
_entity.type
_entity.pdbx_description
1 polymer ?
#
loop_
_entity_poly.entity_id
_entity_poly.type
_entity_poly.pdbx_seq_one_letter_code
_entity_poly.pdbx_strand_id
1 'polypeptide(L)'
;MADLGVNDQNGNGRVEPMEIVELTVRVQNIGRGDAREVTAEIKTGDNVFLAGDSQTRFDLGGLPSGKFKDFKFMFYTNNRIANGAAIPITVDLVEARPRFRAGQALALTMNAPQRKILEVVVQGDAPQQREEITLAGGLSVDVDMNIPEGQKAGKYDIAVVIGNRNYAASGSPDVAFAQQDARIMKEYLIRTMGYDPRNVLYAEDAGLAKFNELFGSDRTHKGRLYNAVREKVSRVFVYYAGHGAPDLESGEAYFVPVDANARDLKANGYRLQTFYDNLAKLPARQITVVLDTCFSGNSEKGLIFKGISPALVKVKKEYRGPAGAVLMTSGGVDQYAAWYDEKRHSLFTYYFLKGLQGDADGNGDRKITVGEMEVWLKENVPYMARRLRGTEQHPVVTGNPADVLATLKR
;
A
#
# COMPACT_ATOMS: atom_id res chain seq x y z
N MET A 1 8.65 22.99 -9.26
CA MET A 1 8.36 22.58 -7.86
C MET A 1 9.44 21.60 -7.43
N ALA A 2 9.92 21.69 -6.19
CA ALA A 2 10.90 20.75 -5.65
C ALA A 2 10.18 19.76 -4.71
N ASP A 3 10.23 18.46 -5.01
CA ASP A 3 9.84 17.39 -4.07
C ASP A 3 11.10 16.72 -3.49
N LEU A 4 11.00 16.10 -2.32
CA LEU A 4 12.16 15.68 -1.52
C LEU A 4 12.00 14.24 -1.01
N GLY A 5 13.10 13.51 -1.03
CA GLY A 5 13.25 12.24 -0.31
C GLY A 5 14.59 12.17 0.43
N VAL A 6 14.55 11.58 1.61
CA VAL A 6 15.64 11.44 2.59
C VAL A 6 16.06 9.97 2.64
N ASN A 7 17.37 9.74 2.62
CA ASN A 7 18.01 8.47 2.90
C ASN A 7 19.05 8.68 4.01
N ASP A 8 18.77 8.18 5.21
CA ASP A 8 19.54 8.38 6.44
C ASP A 8 20.40 7.15 6.80
N GLN A 9 21.46 7.35 7.58
CA GLN A 9 22.45 6.28 7.86
C GLN A 9 21.87 5.14 8.69
N ASN A 10 20.94 5.45 9.59
CA ASN A 10 20.29 4.45 10.44
C ASN A 10 18.95 3.92 9.86
N GLY A 11 18.54 4.41 8.69
CA GLY A 11 17.34 3.96 8.01
C GLY A 11 16.04 4.21 8.78
N ASN A 12 15.97 5.22 9.66
CA ASN A 12 14.78 5.53 10.47
C ASN A 12 13.89 6.62 9.84
N GLY A 13 14.36 7.26 8.76
CA GLY A 13 13.69 8.33 8.04
C GLY A 13 13.68 9.66 8.77
N ARG A 14 14.62 9.94 9.67
CA ARG A 14 14.71 11.20 10.41
C ARG A 14 16.04 11.87 10.12
N VAL A 15 16.07 13.19 10.30
CA VAL A 15 17.33 13.94 10.29
C VAL A 15 17.69 14.21 11.74
N GLU A 16 18.72 13.51 12.22
CA GLU A 16 19.22 13.64 13.59
C GLU A 16 20.54 14.45 13.61
N PRO A 17 20.84 15.16 14.72
CA PRO A 17 22.09 15.90 14.84
C PRO A 17 23.32 14.99 14.69
N MET A 18 24.37 15.50 14.05
CA MET A 18 25.64 14.81 13.78
C MET A 18 25.54 13.57 12.86
N GLU A 19 24.37 13.32 12.26
CA GLU A 19 24.17 12.29 11.25
C GLU A 19 24.36 12.86 9.83
N ILE A 20 25.05 12.11 8.97
CA ILE A 20 25.13 12.43 7.54
C ILE A 20 23.88 11.89 6.87
N VAL A 21 23.16 12.77 6.18
CA VAL A 21 21.92 12.45 5.48
C VAL A 21 22.11 12.69 3.99
N GLU A 22 21.76 11.70 3.17
CA GLU A 22 21.64 11.86 1.72
C GLU A 22 20.23 12.36 1.37
N LEU A 23 20.16 13.54 0.75
CA LEU A 23 18.91 14.14 0.28
C LEU A 23 18.84 14.08 -1.24
N THR A 24 17.73 13.55 -1.76
CA THR A 24 17.37 13.64 -3.18
C THR A 24 16.30 14.69 -3.38
N VAL A 25 16.58 15.64 -4.27
CA VAL A 25 15.68 16.72 -4.65
C VAL A 25 15.19 16.50 -6.09
N ARG A 26 13.88 16.47 -6.27
CA ARG A 26 13.21 16.37 -7.56
C ARG A 26 12.75 17.73 -8.04
N VAL A 27 13.25 18.19 -9.18
CA VAL A 27 12.86 19.45 -9.82
C VAL A 27 11.93 19.16 -10.99
N GLN A 28 10.68 19.62 -10.93
CA GLN A 28 9.71 19.48 -12.01
C GLN A 28 9.39 20.81 -12.71
N ASN A 29 9.36 20.78 -14.05
CA ASN A 29 8.86 21.88 -14.87
C ASN A 29 7.33 21.83 -14.93
N ILE A 30 6.69 22.83 -14.30
CA ILE A 30 5.23 23.01 -14.25
C ILE A 30 4.74 24.07 -15.25
N GLY A 31 5.66 24.70 -15.99
CA GLY A 31 5.34 25.70 -17.01
C GLY A 31 4.91 25.04 -18.32
N ARG A 32 4.14 25.77 -19.14
CA ARG A 32 3.68 25.28 -20.46
C ARG A 32 4.79 25.21 -21.51
N GLY A 33 6.00 25.71 -21.22
CA GLY A 33 7.14 25.72 -22.13
C GLY A 33 8.35 25.00 -21.55
N ASP A 34 9.27 24.58 -22.42
CA ASP A 34 10.48 23.87 -22.03
C ASP A 34 11.48 24.79 -21.33
N ALA A 35 11.99 24.34 -20.19
CA ALA A 35 13.08 24.99 -19.47
C ALA A 35 14.43 24.55 -20.06
N ARG A 36 15.37 25.49 -20.16
CA ARG A 36 16.67 25.28 -20.80
C ARG A 36 17.79 25.69 -19.85
N GLU A 37 18.87 24.92 -19.83
CA GLU A 37 20.05 25.17 -18.98
C GLU A 37 19.66 25.37 -17.51
N VAL A 38 18.77 24.49 -17.02
CA VAL A 38 18.31 24.54 -15.63
C VAL A 38 19.46 24.17 -14.73
N THR A 39 19.81 25.07 -13.81
CA THR A 39 20.80 24.85 -12.77
C THR A 39 20.09 24.91 -11.41
N ALA A 40 20.42 23.97 -10.53
CA ALA A 40 20.04 24.01 -9.12
C ALA A 40 21.24 24.40 -8.25
N GLU A 41 21.07 25.38 -7.39
CA GLU A 41 22.07 25.83 -6.42
C GLU A 41 21.53 25.65 -4.99
N ILE A 42 22.32 25.01 -4.14
CA ILE A 42 21.97 24.73 -2.75
C ILE A 42 22.54 25.85 -1.86
N LYS A 43 21.68 26.40 -1.01
CA LYS A 43 22.07 27.32 0.05
C LYS A 43 21.71 26.73 1.40
N THR A 44 22.71 26.60 2.26
CA THR A 44 22.55 26.18 3.65
C THR A 44 22.56 27.40 4.56
N GLY A 45 21.64 27.45 5.53
CA GLY A 45 21.64 28.41 6.61
C GLY A 45 22.49 27.96 7.79
N ASP A 46 22.38 28.69 8.90
CA ASP A 46 23.15 28.42 10.10
C ASP A 46 22.97 26.98 10.59
N ASN A 47 24.07 26.38 11.06
CA ASN A 47 24.11 25.06 11.69
C ASN A 47 23.87 23.85 10.76
N VAL A 48 23.87 24.07 9.44
CA VAL A 48 23.80 23.03 8.41
C VAL A 48 25.11 23.01 7.62
N PHE A 49 25.69 21.83 7.40
CA PHE A 49 26.96 21.65 6.72
C PHE A 49 26.83 20.60 5.62
N LEU A 50 27.41 20.85 4.45
CA LEU A 50 27.49 19.85 3.39
C LEU A 50 28.57 18.82 3.73
N ALA A 51 28.30 17.55 3.44
CA ALA A 51 29.22 16.46 3.75
C ALA A 51 30.10 16.11 2.54
N GLY A 52 31.40 15.86 2.78
CA GLY A 52 32.37 15.43 1.77
C GLY A 52 32.55 16.42 0.62
N ASP A 53 32.73 15.91 -0.60
CA ASP A 53 32.84 16.69 -1.84
C ASP A 53 31.47 17.06 -2.46
N SER A 54 30.41 17.14 -1.64
CA SER A 54 29.07 17.46 -2.15
C SER A 54 29.05 18.79 -2.89
N GLN A 55 28.65 18.75 -4.16
CA GLN A 55 28.55 19.94 -5.00
C GLN A 55 27.42 20.83 -4.48
N THR A 56 27.63 22.15 -4.49
CA THR A 56 26.57 23.13 -4.18
C THR A 56 25.76 23.50 -5.42
N ARG A 57 26.25 23.16 -6.62
CA ARG A 57 25.65 23.51 -7.90
C ARG A 57 25.51 22.29 -8.79
N PHE A 58 24.31 22.05 -9.30
CA PHE A 58 23.95 20.93 -10.16
C PHE A 58 23.42 21.43 -11.49
N ASP A 59 24.02 20.98 -12.59
CA ASP A 59 23.50 21.25 -13.92
C ASP A 59 22.46 20.19 -14.30
N LEU A 60 21.20 20.61 -14.38
CA LEU A 60 20.07 19.78 -14.78
C LEU A 60 19.78 19.91 -16.28
N GLY A 61 20.48 20.77 -17.03
CA GLY A 61 20.31 20.92 -18.47
C GLY A 61 18.88 21.25 -18.92
N GLY A 62 18.44 20.68 -20.05
CA GLY A 62 17.07 20.85 -20.54
C GLY A 62 16.04 20.10 -19.71
N LEU A 63 14.93 20.76 -19.38
CA LEU A 63 13.81 20.19 -18.63
C LEU A 63 12.47 20.49 -19.35
N PRO A 64 11.98 19.55 -20.19
CA PRO A 64 10.74 19.72 -20.93
C PRO A 64 9.53 19.91 -20.01
N SER A 65 8.47 20.53 -20.54
CA SER A 65 7.21 20.71 -19.81
C SER A 65 6.68 19.38 -19.24
N GLY A 66 6.29 19.39 -17.96
CA GLY A 66 5.78 18.23 -17.23
C GLY A 66 6.83 17.22 -16.76
N LYS A 67 8.06 17.25 -17.30
CA LYS A 67 9.14 16.35 -16.89
C LYS A 67 9.85 16.85 -15.63
N PHE A 68 10.53 15.92 -14.95
CA PHE A 68 11.32 16.19 -13.75
C PHE A 68 12.74 15.64 -13.88
N LYS A 69 13.65 16.19 -13.08
CA LYS A 69 15.00 15.66 -12.86
C LYS A 69 15.33 15.67 -11.39
N ASP A 70 16.09 14.66 -10.97
CA ASP A 70 16.48 14.48 -9.59
C ASP A 70 17.98 14.77 -9.46
N PHE A 71 18.39 15.39 -8.36
CA PHE A 71 19.79 15.50 -7.96
C PHE A 71 19.94 15.17 -6.47
N LYS A 72 21.14 14.72 -6.09
CA LYS A 72 21.43 14.26 -4.73
C LYS A 72 22.55 15.09 -4.12
N PHE A 73 22.47 15.35 -2.82
CA PHE A 73 23.57 15.90 -2.04
C PHE A 73 23.52 15.38 -0.60
N MET A 74 24.66 15.41 0.08
CA MET A 74 24.75 14.99 1.46
C MET A 74 24.97 16.19 2.38
N PHE A 75 24.30 16.19 3.53
CA PHE A 75 24.48 17.20 4.56
C PHE A 75 24.42 16.59 5.95
N TYR A 76 24.88 17.33 6.94
CA TYR A 76 24.70 17.03 8.36
C TYR A 76 24.42 18.32 9.12
N THR A 77 23.83 18.21 10.31
CA THR A 77 23.53 19.35 11.18
C THR A 77 24.24 19.21 12.52
N ASN A 78 24.57 20.32 13.18
CA ASN A 78 25.08 20.27 14.55
C ASN A 78 23.94 20.21 15.59
N ASN A 79 24.29 20.15 16.88
CA ASN A 79 23.33 20.04 17.99
C ASN A 79 22.64 21.36 18.38
N ARG A 80 22.75 22.43 17.57
CA ARG A 80 22.18 23.76 17.88
C ARG A 80 20.82 24.00 17.24
N ILE A 81 20.37 23.15 16.31
CA ILE A 81 19.00 23.20 15.78
C ILE A 81 18.10 22.41 16.74
N ALA A 82 17.09 23.07 17.30
CA ALA A 82 16.16 22.43 18.25
C ALA A 82 15.28 21.36 17.57
N ASN A 83 14.86 20.36 18.34
CA ASN A 83 13.91 19.34 17.88
C ASN A 83 12.61 20.00 17.39
N GLY A 84 12.11 19.57 16.23
CA GLY A 84 10.91 20.17 15.63
C GLY A 84 11.15 21.50 14.90
N ALA A 85 12.37 22.06 14.91
CA ALA A 85 12.70 23.25 14.14
C ALA A 85 12.98 22.92 12.66
N ALA A 86 12.69 23.87 11.77
CA ALA A 86 12.98 23.76 10.36
C ALA A 86 14.50 23.76 10.10
N ILE A 87 14.97 22.86 9.24
CA ILE A 87 16.37 22.82 8.83
C ILE A 87 16.54 23.79 7.64
N PRO A 88 17.36 24.86 7.78
CA PRO A 88 17.40 25.94 6.79
C PRO A 88 18.21 25.53 5.56
N ILE A 89 17.59 24.78 4.65
CA ILE A 89 18.17 24.48 3.33
C ILE A 89 17.23 25.03 2.26
N THR A 90 17.79 25.76 1.30
CA THR A 90 17.05 26.34 0.17
C THR A 90 17.68 25.86 -1.13
N VAL A 91 16.83 25.55 -2.10
CA VAL A 91 17.25 25.25 -3.48
C VAL A 91 16.81 26.39 -4.38
N ASP A 92 17.79 27.07 -4.96
CA ASP A 92 17.59 28.11 -5.95
C ASP A 92 17.73 27.52 -7.35
N LEU A 93 16.69 27.69 -8.16
CA LEU A 93 16.63 27.26 -9.54
C LEU A 93 16.80 28.46 -10.47
N VAL A 94 17.72 28.33 -11.39
CA VAL A 94 17.96 29.29 -12.47
C VAL A 94 17.85 28.57 -13.80
N GLU A 95 17.23 29.21 -14.78
CA GLU A 95 17.25 28.76 -16.18
C GLU A 95 17.81 29.84 -17.10
N ALA A 96 18.03 29.49 -18.38
CA ALA A 96 18.58 30.37 -19.41
C ALA A 96 17.86 31.73 -19.55
N ARG A 97 16.58 31.80 -19.17
CA ARG A 97 15.80 33.04 -19.18
C ARG A 97 15.78 33.64 -17.77
N PRO A 98 16.41 34.82 -17.54
CA PRO A 98 16.56 35.40 -16.20
C PRO A 98 15.26 35.68 -15.44
N ARG A 99 14.11 35.75 -16.14
CA ARG A 99 12.79 36.01 -15.55
C ARG A 99 12.19 34.81 -14.82
N PHE A 100 12.70 33.60 -15.02
CA PHE A 100 12.15 32.37 -14.44
C PHE A 100 13.11 31.78 -13.39
N ARG A 101 13.33 32.53 -12.31
CA ARG A 101 14.06 32.06 -11.13
C ARG A 101 13.07 31.64 -10.05
N ALA A 102 13.36 30.55 -9.35
CA ALA A 102 12.55 30.09 -8.24
C ALA A 102 13.45 29.61 -7.10
N GLY A 103 13.30 30.19 -5.91
CA GLY A 103 13.93 29.69 -4.69
C GLY A 103 12.90 28.98 -3.84
N GLN A 104 13.20 27.76 -3.39
CA GLN A 104 12.31 26.97 -2.53
C GLN A 104 13.06 26.48 -1.30
N ALA A 105 12.58 26.87 -0.12
CA ALA A 105 13.03 26.27 1.14
C ALA A 105 12.55 24.83 1.21
N LEU A 106 13.45 23.93 1.59
CA LEU A 106 13.17 22.52 1.76
C LEU A 106 12.41 22.31 3.08
N ALA A 107 11.29 21.61 3.04
CA ALA A 107 10.43 21.38 4.20
C ALA A 107 10.96 20.27 5.11
N LEU A 108 12.20 20.41 5.57
CA LEU A 108 12.89 19.48 6.47
C LEU A 108 12.73 19.95 7.92
N THR A 109 12.55 19.00 8.85
CA THR A 109 12.35 19.30 10.28
C THR A 109 13.21 18.38 11.15
N MET A 110 13.93 18.98 12.10
CA MET A 110 14.85 18.27 12.99
C MET A 110 14.14 17.22 13.83
N ASN A 111 14.67 15.99 13.87
CA ASN A 111 14.13 14.86 14.65
C ASN A 111 12.66 14.52 14.36
N ALA A 112 12.11 14.96 13.23
CA ALA A 112 10.79 14.58 12.74
C ALA A 112 10.92 13.56 11.60
N PRO A 113 9.96 12.63 11.43
CA PRO A 113 9.91 11.75 10.28
C PRO A 113 9.88 12.55 8.98
N GLN A 114 10.80 12.26 8.09
CA GLN A 114 10.95 12.82 6.75
C GLN A 114 10.55 11.80 5.69
N ARG A 115 10.25 12.29 4.48
CA ARG A 115 9.89 11.45 3.32
C ARG A 115 11.07 10.55 2.97
N LYS A 116 10.89 9.23 2.86
CA LYS A 116 11.93 8.32 2.35
C LYS A 116 11.81 8.11 0.85
N ILE A 117 12.95 7.92 0.18
CA ILE A 117 12.97 7.50 -1.22
C ILE A 117 12.72 5.99 -1.27
N LEU A 118 11.80 5.58 -2.13
CA LEU A 118 11.76 4.22 -2.65
C LEU A 118 12.37 4.27 -4.05
N GLU A 119 13.56 3.72 -4.24
CA GLU A 119 14.15 3.57 -5.57
C GLU A 119 13.29 2.58 -6.35
N VAL A 120 12.57 3.08 -7.36
CA VAL A 120 11.94 2.25 -8.38
C VAL A 120 12.78 2.38 -9.65
N VAL A 121 13.58 1.36 -9.94
CA VAL A 121 14.25 1.22 -11.24
C VAL A 121 13.17 0.91 -12.27
N VAL A 122 12.82 1.90 -13.09
CA VAL A 122 11.96 1.69 -14.26
C VAL A 122 12.87 1.33 -15.43
N GLN A 123 12.91 0.04 -15.79
CA GLN A 123 13.40 -0.38 -17.10
C GLN A 123 12.40 0.10 -18.15
N GLY A 124 12.87 0.94 -19.07
CA GLY A 124 12.06 1.47 -20.16
C GLY A 124 12.04 0.52 -21.35
N ASP A 125 10.85 0.41 -21.95
CA ASP A 125 10.69 0.20 -23.39
C ASP A 125 9.72 1.24 -23.94
N ALA A 126 10.04 1.74 -25.13
CA ALA A 126 9.51 2.96 -25.75
C ALA A 126 8.23 2.72 -26.61
N PRO A 127 7.75 3.68 -27.43
CA PRO A 127 6.80 4.72 -27.01
C PRO A 127 5.52 4.76 -27.86
N GLN A 128 4.41 5.31 -27.32
CA GLN A 128 3.48 6.24 -27.98
C GLN A 128 2.12 6.31 -27.26
N GLN A 129 1.89 7.39 -26.50
CA GLN A 129 0.71 8.26 -26.60
C GLN A 129 0.95 9.48 -25.70
N ARG A 130 0.40 10.63 -26.08
CA ARG A 130 0.54 11.88 -25.32
C ARG A 130 -0.13 11.69 -23.96
N GLU A 131 0.68 11.52 -22.92
CA GLU A 131 0.20 11.47 -21.54
C GLU A 131 -0.35 12.84 -21.13
N GLU A 132 -1.56 12.85 -20.56
CA GLU A 132 -2.09 13.99 -19.82
C GLU A 132 -1.09 14.37 -18.72
N ILE A 133 -0.93 15.67 -18.48
CA ILE A 133 -0.06 16.18 -17.41
C ILE A 133 -0.72 15.85 -16.06
N THR A 134 -0.46 14.64 -15.56
CA THR A 134 -0.72 14.29 -14.17
C THR A 134 0.36 14.95 -13.32
N LEU A 135 -0.06 15.80 -12.37
CA LEU A 135 0.80 16.22 -11.26
C LEU A 135 1.42 14.96 -10.64
N ALA A 136 2.74 14.96 -10.46
CA ALA A 136 3.40 13.91 -9.68
C ALA A 136 3.11 14.13 -8.18
N GLY A 137 1.84 14.01 -7.80
CA GLY A 137 1.42 13.79 -6.42
C GLY A 137 1.43 12.28 -6.18
N GLY A 138 2.26 11.81 -5.24
CA GLY A 138 2.38 10.38 -4.96
C GLY A 138 3.48 9.99 -3.97
N LEU A 139 4.19 10.94 -3.36
CA LEU A 139 5.19 10.63 -2.33
C LEU A 139 4.62 10.65 -0.91
N SER A 140 3.48 11.32 -0.67
CA SER A 140 2.77 11.30 0.63
C SER A 140 1.31 10.94 0.41
N VAL A 141 0.95 9.70 0.71
CA VAL A 141 -0.44 9.26 0.75
C VAL A 141 -0.96 9.52 2.15
N ASP A 142 -2.14 10.11 2.27
CA ASP A 142 -2.72 10.51 3.55
C ASP A 142 -2.98 9.32 4.49
N VAL A 143 -3.31 8.16 3.92
CA VAL A 143 -3.49 6.92 4.70
C VAL A 143 -2.17 6.35 5.24
N ASP A 144 -1.02 6.69 4.66
CA ASP A 144 0.31 6.24 5.11
C ASP A 144 0.86 7.09 6.25
N MET A 145 0.55 8.38 6.24
CA MET A 145 1.12 9.35 7.17
C MET A 145 0.31 9.49 8.47
N ASN A 146 -1.02 9.53 8.35
CA ASN A 146 -1.91 9.88 9.46
C ASN A 146 -2.50 8.64 10.13
N ILE A 147 -1.70 7.59 10.35
CA ILE A 147 -2.16 6.35 10.99
C ILE A 147 -2.52 6.65 12.46
N PRO A 148 -3.81 6.56 12.86
CA PRO A 148 -4.22 6.93 14.21
C PRO A 148 -3.78 5.86 15.23
N GLU A 149 -3.60 6.28 16.47
CA GLU A 149 -3.48 5.34 17.58
C GLU A 149 -4.85 4.85 18.01
N GLY A 150 -4.96 3.56 18.32
CA GLY A 150 -6.16 3.00 18.93
C GLY A 150 -5.89 2.22 20.21
N GLN A 151 -6.94 1.65 20.75
CA GLN A 151 -6.87 0.86 21.97
C GLN A 151 -6.10 -0.45 21.74
N LYS A 152 -5.43 -0.91 22.80
CA LYS A 152 -4.63 -2.13 22.76
C LYS A 152 -5.52 -3.36 22.51
N ALA A 153 -5.11 -4.22 21.59
CA ALA A 153 -5.75 -5.51 21.35
C ALA A 153 -5.56 -6.47 22.54
N GLY A 154 -6.31 -7.56 22.53
CA GLY A 154 -6.11 -8.67 23.45
C GLY A 154 -4.70 -9.25 23.31
N LYS A 155 -4.09 -9.67 24.43
CA LYS A 155 -2.71 -10.20 24.47
C LYS A 155 -2.46 -11.36 23.49
N TYR A 156 -3.49 -12.13 23.18
CA TYR A 156 -3.41 -13.32 22.32
C TYR A 156 -4.08 -13.11 20.96
N ASP A 157 -4.53 -11.88 20.65
CA ASP A 157 -5.07 -11.58 19.32
C ASP A 157 -3.95 -11.71 18.30
N ILE A 158 -4.28 -12.32 17.15
CA ILE A 158 -3.32 -12.67 16.11
C ILE A 158 -3.80 -12.18 14.75
N ALA A 159 -2.88 -11.70 13.93
CA ALA A 159 -3.15 -11.28 12.57
C ALA A 159 -2.30 -12.05 11.56
N VAL A 160 -2.83 -12.26 10.36
CA VAL A 160 -2.08 -12.71 9.18
C VAL A 160 -2.24 -11.66 8.10
N VAL A 161 -1.13 -11.22 7.51
CA VAL A 161 -1.11 -10.19 6.45
C VAL A 161 -0.24 -10.71 5.32
N ILE A 162 -0.83 -10.80 4.13
CA ILE A 162 -0.15 -11.28 2.92
C ILE A 162 -0.32 -10.24 1.80
N GLY A 163 0.79 -9.83 1.20
CA GLY A 163 0.81 -8.97 0.01
C GLY A 163 1.60 -9.60 -1.12
N ASN A 164 0.92 -10.09 -2.16
CA ASN A 164 1.55 -10.73 -3.30
C ASN A 164 1.54 -9.78 -4.51
N ARG A 165 2.72 -9.35 -4.94
CA ARG A 165 2.92 -8.42 -6.06
C ARG A 165 3.57 -9.08 -7.26
N ASN A 166 4.64 -9.85 -7.06
CA ASN A 166 5.55 -10.25 -8.13
C ASN A 166 5.15 -11.62 -8.71
N TYR A 167 4.42 -11.61 -9.84
CA TYR A 167 3.94 -12.81 -10.53
C TYR A 167 4.57 -13.01 -11.91
N ALA A 168 5.37 -12.06 -12.39
CA ALA A 168 5.94 -12.12 -13.73
C ALA A 168 6.67 -13.44 -14.01
N ALA A 169 7.36 -13.99 -13.01
CA ALA A 169 8.07 -15.27 -13.10
C ALA A 169 7.15 -16.49 -13.29
N SER A 170 5.92 -16.45 -12.79
CA SER A 170 4.91 -17.51 -12.97
C SER A 170 3.99 -17.26 -14.17
N GLY A 171 4.19 -16.15 -14.88
CA GLY A 171 3.52 -15.83 -16.13
C GLY A 171 2.28 -14.94 -16.00
N SER A 172 1.90 -14.53 -14.79
CA SER A 172 0.79 -13.61 -14.53
C SER A 172 1.28 -12.15 -14.34
N PRO A 173 0.42 -11.13 -14.55
CA PRO A 173 0.82 -9.73 -14.37
C PRO A 173 1.07 -9.37 -12.90
N ASP A 174 2.00 -8.46 -12.63
CA ASP A 174 2.24 -7.99 -11.26
C ASP A 174 1.10 -7.12 -10.71
N VAL A 175 0.85 -7.22 -9.40
CA VAL A 175 -0.12 -6.40 -8.65
C VAL A 175 0.58 -5.22 -8.01
N ALA A 176 0.52 -4.04 -8.64
CA ALA A 176 1.42 -2.91 -8.38
C ALA A 176 1.52 -2.51 -6.89
N PHE A 177 0.41 -2.49 -6.16
CA PHE A 177 0.33 -1.96 -4.80
C PHE A 177 0.22 -3.01 -3.69
N ALA A 178 0.11 -4.31 -4.00
CA ALA A 178 -0.19 -5.35 -3.00
C ALA A 178 0.81 -5.41 -1.82
N GLN A 179 2.10 -5.19 -2.07
CA GLN A 179 3.10 -5.12 -1.00
C GLN A 179 2.94 -3.85 -0.16
N GLN A 180 2.70 -2.69 -0.79
CA GLN A 180 2.48 -1.43 -0.08
C GLN A 180 1.23 -1.53 0.81
N ASP A 181 0.13 -2.01 0.22
CA ASP A 181 -1.13 -2.30 0.89
C ASP A 181 -0.92 -3.18 2.14
N ALA A 182 -0.20 -4.30 2.00
CA ALA A 182 0.12 -5.18 3.12
C ALA A 182 1.00 -4.52 4.18
N ARG A 183 2.04 -3.77 3.79
CA ARG A 183 2.93 -3.05 4.73
C ARG A 183 2.15 -2.04 5.56
N ILE A 184 1.33 -1.23 4.92
CA ILE A 184 0.55 -0.19 5.61
C ILE A 184 -0.55 -0.83 6.46
N MET A 185 -1.23 -1.87 5.98
CA MET A 185 -2.20 -2.60 6.80
C MET A 185 -1.57 -3.19 8.08
N LYS A 186 -0.33 -3.71 7.99
CA LYS A 186 0.42 -4.15 9.19
C LYS A 186 0.61 -3.00 10.18
N GLU A 187 0.93 -1.80 9.73
CA GLU A 187 1.05 -0.62 10.60
C GLU A 187 -0.29 -0.25 11.25
N TYR A 188 -1.41 -0.31 10.53
CA TYR A 188 -2.74 -0.09 11.11
C TYR A 188 -3.11 -1.17 12.14
N LEU A 189 -2.76 -2.44 11.89
CA LEU A 189 -2.97 -3.50 12.88
C LEU A 189 -2.25 -3.21 14.19
N ILE A 190 -1.02 -2.72 14.13
CA ILE A 190 -0.21 -2.43 15.30
C ILE A 190 -0.67 -1.14 15.99
N ARG A 191 -0.79 -0.04 15.24
CA ARG A 191 -1.02 1.31 15.79
C ARG A 191 -2.50 1.56 16.08
N THR A 192 -3.38 1.25 15.13
CA THR A 192 -4.81 1.58 15.18
C THR A 192 -5.63 0.47 15.83
N MET A 193 -5.32 -0.79 15.53
CA MET A 193 -6.04 -1.93 16.11
C MET A 193 -5.35 -2.51 17.35
N GLY A 194 -4.14 -2.05 17.66
CA GLY A 194 -3.42 -2.33 18.91
C GLY A 194 -2.84 -3.73 19.04
N TYR A 195 -2.65 -4.47 17.93
CA TYR A 195 -2.05 -5.80 17.94
C TYR A 195 -0.59 -5.74 18.40
N ASP A 196 -0.16 -6.74 19.16
CA ASP A 196 1.26 -6.92 19.45
C ASP A 196 2.00 -7.26 18.14
N PRO A 197 3.08 -6.54 17.76
CA PRO A 197 3.81 -6.82 16.53
C PRO A 197 4.28 -8.27 16.39
N ARG A 198 4.53 -8.96 17.52
CA ARG A 198 4.93 -10.38 17.54
C ARG A 198 3.80 -11.33 17.18
N ASN A 199 2.55 -10.87 17.26
CA ASN A 199 1.36 -11.62 16.87
C ASN A 199 0.88 -11.25 15.46
N VAL A 200 1.70 -10.57 14.63
CA VAL A 200 1.37 -10.31 13.23
C VAL A 200 2.24 -11.19 12.33
N LEU A 201 1.64 -12.26 11.81
CA LEU A 201 2.26 -13.14 10.81
C LEU A 201 2.23 -12.43 9.45
N TYR A 202 3.40 -12.01 8.98
CA TYR A 202 3.53 -11.17 7.79
C TYR A 202 4.26 -11.93 6.67
N ALA A 203 3.76 -11.84 5.45
CA ALA A 203 4.44 -12.36 4.27
C ALA A 203 4.23 -11.45 3.04
N GLU A 204 5.28 -11.28 2.26
CA GLU A 204 5.22 -10.71 0.91
C GLU A 204 5.57 -11.79 -0.09
N ASP A 205 4.94 -11.76 -1.27
CA ASP A 205 5.16 -12.72 -2.35
C ASP A 205 5.15 -14.17 -1.86
N ALA A 206 4.08 -14.53 -1.16
CA ALA A 206 3.87 -15.85 -0.59
C ALA A 206 3.60 -16.87 -1.71
N GLY A 207 4.47 -17.89 -1.79
CA GLY A 207 4.22 -19.11 -2.57
C GLY A 207 3.26 -20.09 -1.88
N LEU A 208 2.85 -21.15 -2.58
CA LEU A 208 1.85 -22.10 -2.07
C LEU A 208 2.26 -22.73 -0.72
N ALA A 209 3.55 -23.04 -0.57
CA ALA A 209 4.08 -23.59 0.68
C ALA A 209 3.84 -22.66 1.88
N LYS A 210 3.93 -21.34 1.68
CA LYS A 210 3.69 -20.34 2.73
C LYS A 210 2.21 -20.26 3.10
N PHE A 211 1.29 -20.32 2.12
CA PHE A 211 -0.15 -20.42 2.41
C PHE A 211 -0.45 -21.66 3.25
N ASN A 212 0.09 -22.82 2.84
CA ASN A 212 -0.08 -24.07 3.57
C ASN A 212 0.51 -24.02 4.99
N GLU A 213 1.68 -23.38 5.17
CA GLU A 213 2.28 -23.15 6.49
C GLU A 213 1.37 -22.29 7.37
N LEU A 214 0.80 -21.20 6.84
CA LEU A 214 0.02 -20.24 7.62
C LEU A 214 -1.36 -20.78 7.98
N PHE A 215 -2.10 -21.30 6.99
CA PHE A 215 -3.52 -21.62 7.11
C PHE A 215 -3.83 -23.12 7.15
N GLY A 216 -2.84 -23.98 6.93
CA GLY A 216 -3.05 -25.39 6.66
C GLY A 216 -3.36 -25.66 5.19
N SER A 217 -3.73 -26.89 4.87
CA SER A 217 -4.08 -27.37 3.52
C SER A 217 -5.37 -28.19 3.57
N ASP A 218 -5.78 -28.79 2.45
CA ASP A 218 -6.88 -29.76 2.41
C ASP A 218 -6.63 -30.99 3.30
N ARG A 219 -5.36 -31.30 3.59
CA ARG A 219 -4.98 -32.46 4.42
C ARG A 219 -4.98 -32.15 5.91
N THR A 220 -4.83 -30.88 6.30
CA THR A 220 -4.74 -30.48 7.70
C THR A 220 -5.07 -29.01 7.88
N HIS A 221 -5.92 -28.68 8.86
CA HIS A 221 -6.25 -27.31 9.23
C HIS A 221 -5.21 -26.68 10.19
N LYS A 222 -4.23 -27.46 10.67
CA LYS A 222 -3.29 -27.06 11.72
C LYS A 222 -2.08 -26.29 11.18
N GLY A 223 -2.32 -25.14 10.56
CA GLY A 223 -1.28 -24.18 10.19
C GLY A 223 -0.71 -23.41 11.40
N ARG A 224 0.24 -22.52 11.16
CA ARG A 224 0.81 -21.63 12.19
C ARG A 224 -0.25 -20.75 12.83
N LEU A 225 -1.23 -20.28 12.07
CA LEU A 225 -2.35 -19.52 12.60
C LEU A 225 -3.13 -20.33 13.64
N TYR A 226 -3.49 -21.58 13.31
CA TYR A 226 -4.17 -22.49 14.25
C TYR A 226 -3.38 -22.68 15.55
N ASN A 227 -2.07 -22.92 15.44
CA ASN A 227 -1.22 -23.18 16.60
C ASN A 227 -1.05 -21.96 17.52
N ALA A 228 -1.24 -20.76 17.00
CA ALA A 228 -1.05 -19.52 17.75
C ALA A 228 -2.37 -18.95 18.31
N VAL A 229 -3.54 -19.46 17.87
CA VAL A 229 -4.84 -19.08 18.43
C VAL A 229 -5.04 -19.70 19.81
N ARG A 230 -5.38 -18.85 20.79
CA ARG A 230 -5.82 -19.29 22.11
C ARG A 230 -7.33 -19.47 22.12
N GLU A 231 -7.76 -20.68 22.46
CA GLU A 231 -9.17 -21.08 22.44
C GLU A 231 -10.08 -20.08 23.15
N LYS A 232 -11.12 -19.62 22.45
CA LYS A 232 -12.18 -18.70 22.89
C LYS A 232 -11.69 -17.34 23.41
N VAL A 233 -10.40 -17.04 23.25
CA VAL A 233 -9.76 -15.81 23.72
C VAL A 233 -9.32 -14.95 22.54
N SER A 234 -8.53 -15.51 21.62
CA SER A 234 -7.95 -14.77 20.50
C SER A 234 -9.02 -14.27 19.53
N ARG A 235 -8.93 -13.00 19.15
CA ARG A 235 -9.44 -12.55 17.86
C ARG A 235 -8.41 -12.83 16.77
N VAL A 236 -8.90 -13.16 15.59
CA VAL A 236 -8.10 -13.41 14.40
C VAL A 236 -8.42 -12.35 13.36
N PHE A 237 -7.40 -11.71 12.80
CA PHE A 237 -7.54 -10.84 11.64
C PHE A 237 -6.74 -11.38 10.47
N VAL A 238 -7.33 -11.47 9.28
CA VAL A 238 -6.61 -11.89 8.07
C VAL A 238 -6.77 -10.81 7.02
N TYR A 239 -5.65 -10.38 6.45
CA TYR A 239 -5.60 -9.49 5.30
C TYR A 239 -4.83 -10.15 4.16
N TYR A 240 -5.41 -10.10 2.96
CA TYR A 240 -4.74 -10.53 1.73
C TYR A 240 -4.94 -9.49 0.64
N ALA A 241 -3.83 -9.08 0.00
CA ALA A 241 -3.83 -8.33 -1.26
C ALA A 241 -3.04 -9.11 -2.32
N GLY A 242 -3.65 -9.30 -3.50
CA GLY A 242 -3.02 -10.04 -4.58
C GLY A 242 -4.03 -10.59 -5.58
N HIS A 243 -3.60 -11.57 -6.38
CA HIS A 243 -4.48 -12.19 -7.37
C HIS A 243 -5.35 -13.27 -6.74
N GLY A 244 -6.56 -13.35 -7.28
CA GLY A 244 -7.44 -14.50 -7.18
C GLY A 244 -7.80 -14.94 -8.59
N ALA A 245 -8.23 -16.19 -8.72
CA ALA A 245 -8.81 -16.65 -9.97
C ALA A 245 -9.67 -17.89 -9.79
N PRO A 246 -10.59 -18.13 -10.72
CA PRO A 246 -11.25 -19.41 -10.80
C PRO A 246 -10.32 -20.43 -11.44
N ASP A 247 -10.38 -21.67 -11.00
CA ASP A 247 -9.90 -22.78 -11.79
C ASP A 247 -10.73 -22.90 -13.09
N LEU A 248 -10.06 -23.07 -14.24
CA LEU A 248 -10.71 -23.01 -15.56
C LEU A 248 -11.70 -24.16 -15.80
N GLU A 249 -11.51 -25.31 -15.13
CA GLU A 249 -12.40 -26.47 -15.27
C GLU A 249 -13.60 -26.37 -14.31
N SER A 250 -13.32 -26.21 -13.02
CA SER A 250 -14.32 -26.27 -11.95
C SER A 250 -15.00 -24.94 -11.65
N GLY A 251 -14.37 -23.82 -12.00
CA GLY A 251 -14.81 -22.47 -11.63
C GLY A 251 -14.63 -22.13 -10.14
N GLU A 252 -14.01 -23.02 -9.35
CA GLU A 252 -13.72 -22.79 -7.93
C GLU A 252 -12.65 -21.70 -7.78
N ALA A 253 -12.81 -20.81 -6.81
CA ALA A 253 -11.89 -19.70 -6.56
C ALA A 253 -10.65 -20.16 -5.80
N TYR A 254 -9.52 -19.61 -6.21
CA TYR A 254 -8.22 -19.79 -5.60
C TYR A 254 -7.59 -18.42 -5.33
N PHE A 255 -6.91 -18.31 -4.20
CA PHE A 255 -5.79 -17.38 -4.08
C PHE A 255 -4.71 -17.85 -5.05
N VAL A 256 -4.05 -16.93 -5.73
CA VAL A 256 -2.92 -17.23 -6.62
C VAL A 256 -1.63 -16.94 -5.84
N PRO A 257 -0.87 -17.96 -5.41
CA PRO A 257 0.50 -17.78 -4.94
C PRO A 257 1.41 -17.20 -6.04
N VAL A 258 2.48 -16.52 -5.65
CA VAL A 258 3.40 -15.91 -6.64
C VAL A 258 4.12 -16.93 -7.53
N ASP A 259 4.25 -18.17 -7.05
CA ASP A 259 4.85 -19.29 -7.78
C ASP A 259 3.82 -20.13 -8.55
N ALA A 260 2.54 -19.73 -8.54
CA ALA A 260 1.46 -20.46 -9.21
C ALA A 260 1.27 -20.01 -10.66
N ASN A 261 1.14 -20.97 -11.57
CA ASN A 261 0.63 -20.74 -12.91
C ASN A 261 -0.89 -20.66 -12.87
N ALA A 262 -1.46 -19.51 -13.26
CA ALA A 262 -2.90 -19.28 -13.27
C ALA A 262 -3.71 -20.33 -14.08
N ARG A 263 -3.10 -21.06 -15.01
CA ARG A 263 -3.77 -22.14 -15.75
C ARG A 263 -3.91 -23.45 -14.98
N ASP A 264 -3.08 -23.65 -13.95
CA ASP A 264 -2.95 -24.92 -13.24
C ASP A 264 -3.32 -24.78 -11.74
N LEU A 265 -4.25 -23.87 -11.42
CA LEU A 265 -4.57 -23.49 -10.03
C LEU A 265 -5.05 -24.65 -9.15
N LYS A 266 -5.66 -25.68 -9.73
CA LYS A 266 -5.99 -26.92 -9.01
C LYS A 266 -4.76 -27.63 -8.43
N ALA A 267 -3.60 -27.47 -9.06
CA ALA A 267 -2.34 -28.09 -8.64
C ALA A 267 -1.45 -27.14 -7.81
N ASN A 268 -1.43 -25.85 -8.13
CA ASN A 268 -0.48 -24.89 -7.53
C ASN A 268 -1.15 -23.64 -6.90
N GLY A 269 -2.47 -23.52 -6.95
CA GLY A 269 -3.24 -22.47 -6.26
C GLY A 269 -3.61 -22.87 -4.82
N TYR A 270 -4.05 -21.89 -4.03
CA TYR A 270 -4.62 -22.15 -2.70
C TYR A 270 -6.13 -21.89 -2.70
N ARG A 271 -6.93 -22.94 -2.59
CA ARG A 271 -8.40 -22.88 -2.78
C ARG A 271 -9.08 -22.03 -1.70
N LEU A 272 -9.97 -21.13 -2.11
CA LEU A 272 -10.72 -20.23 -1.21
C LEU A 272 -11.61 -21.00 -0.22
N GLN A 273 -12.25 -22.08 -0.67
CA GLN A 273 -13.06 -22.89 0.25
C GLN A 273 -12.18 -23.60 1.30
N THR A 274 -10.98 -24.08 0.94
CA THR A 274 -10.02 -24.65 1.91
C THR A 274 -9.62 -23.62 2.96
N PHE A 275 -9.36 -22.39 2.53
CA PHE A 275 -9.10 -21.27 3.44
C PHE A 275 -10.25 -21.09 4.44
N TYR A 276 -11.49 -20.95 3.97
CA TYR A 276 -12.65 -20.78 4.84
C TYR A 276 -12.92 -22.00 5.75
N ASP A 277 -12.80 -23.22 5.22
CA ASP A 277 -13.00 -24.46 5.98
C ASP A 277 -11.93 -24.64 7.08
N ASN A 278 -10.74 -24.10 6.88
CA ASN A 278 -9.67 -24.12 7.90
C ASN A 278 -9.87 -23.01 8.93
N LEU A 279 -10.27 -21.81 8.51
CA LEU A 279 -10.63 -20.73 9.43
C LEU A 279 -11.81 -21.12 10.33
N ALA A 280 -12.82 -21.82 9.80
CA ALA A 280 -13.98 -22.30 10.56
C ALA A 280 -13.61 -23.31 11.68
N LYS A 281 -12.43 -23.91 11.62
CA LYS A 281 -11.90 -24.83 12.65
C LYS A 281 -11.01 -24.13 13.67
N LEU A 282 -10.72 -22.83 13.51
CA LEU A 282 -9.98 -22.08 14.50
C LEU A 282 -10.83 -21.93 15.76
N PRO A 283 -10.31 -22.23 16.95
CA PRO A 283 -11.03 -22.01 18.20
C PRO A 283 -10.99 -20.52 18.61
N ALA A 284 -11.11 -19.59 17.67
CA ALA A 284 -11.03 -18.15 17.91
C ALA A 284 -12.34 -17.62 18.49
N ARG A 285 -12.27 -16.51 19.23
CA ARG A 285 -13.46 -15.78 19.72
C ARG A 285 -14.18 -15.06 18.57
N GLN A 286 -13.42 -14.56 17.61
CA GLN A 286 -13.91 -13.79 16.46
C GLN A 286 -12.88 -13.90 15.34
N ILE A 287 -13.36 -13.94 14.10
CA ILE A 287 -12.52 -13.97 12.90
C ILE A 287 -12.97 -12.82 12.00
N THR A 288 -12.02 -11.97 11.60
CA THR A 288 -12.22 -10.92 10.60
C THR A 288 -11.32 -11.20 9.43
N VAL A 289 -11.88 -11.20 8.22
CA VAL A 289 -11.16 -11.45 6.97
C VAL A 289 -11.39 -10.27 6.04
N VAL A 290 -10.31 -9.69 5.55
CA VAL A 290 -10.30 -8.58 4.59
C VAL A 290 -9.53 -9.04 3.36
N LEU A 291 -10.22 -9.22 2.24
CA LEU A 291 -9.66 -9.73 0.99
C LEU A 291 -9.72 -8.67 -0.10
N ASP A 292 -8.56 -8.18 -0.50
CA ASP A 292 -8.40 -7.28 -1.60
C ASP A 292 -7.89 -8.04 -2.84
N THR A 293 -8.83 -8.74 -3.47
CA THR A 293 -8.54 -9.70 -4.53
C THR A 293 -9.76 -9.89 -5.41
N CYS A 294 -9.52 -10.03 -6.71
CA CYS A 294 -10.55 -10.37 -7.68
C CYS A 294 -10.51 -11.89 -7.93
N PHE A 295 -11.56 -12.62 -7.57
CA PHE A 295 -11.63 -14.08 -7.82
C PHE A 295 -12.15 -14.46 -9.21
N SER A 296 -12.43 -13.49 -10.07
CA SER A 296 -12.89 -13.74 -11.45
C SER A 296 -11.74 -14.00 -12.41
N GLY A 297 -10.50 -13.77 -11.99
CA GLY A 297 -9.31 -13.84 -12.84
C GLY A 297 -9.09 -12.59 -13.70
N ASN A 298 -9.88 -11.53 -13.49
CA ASN A 298 -9.59 -10.22 -14.04
C ASN A 298 -8.55 -9.48 -13.19
N SER A 299 -7.61 -8.77 -13.83
CA SER A 299 -6.67 -7.86 -13.19
C SER A 299 -6.56 -6.53 -13.93
N GLU A 300 -5.92 -5.53 -13.32
CA GLU A 300 -5.76 -4.19 -13.94
C GLU A 300 -5.00 -4.23 -15.24
N LYS A 301 -4.08 -5.17 -15.36
CA LYS A 301 -3.31 -5.40 -16.58
C LYS A 301 -3.98 -6.39 -17.53
N GLY A 302 -5.29 -6.61 -17.38
CA GLY A 302 -6.09 -7.55 -18.17
C GLY A 302 -6.28 -8.91 -17.48
N LEU A 303 -6.78 -9.89 -18.23
CA LEU A 303 -6.98 -11.25 -17.72
C LEU A 303 -5.66 -11.87 -17.26
N ILE A 304 -5.68 -12.52 -16.11
CA ILE A 304 -4.51 -13.28 -15.65
C ILE A 304 -4.26 -14.52 -16.53
N PHE A 305 -5.29 -14.98 -17.24
CA PHE A 305 -5.22 -16.05 -18.22
C PHE A 305 -4.77 -15.51 -19.59
N LYS A 306 -3.49 -15.67 -19.93
CA LYS A 306 -2.99 -15.28 -21.26
C LYS A 306 -3.69 -16.09 -22.37
N GLY A 307 -4.12 -15.43 -23.44
CA GLY A 307 -4.66 -16.10 -24.64
C GLY A 307 -5.97 -16.88 -24.43
N ILE A 308 -6.67 -16.67 -23.31
CA ILE A 308 -8.00 -17.26 -23.06
C ILE A 308 -9.04 -16.15 -23.18
N SER A 309 -10.13 -16.42 -23.90
CA SER A 309 -11.25 -15.47 -24.00
C SER A 309 -11.94 -15.32 -22.64
N PRO A 310 -12.24 -14.09 -22.18
CA PRO A 310 -12.96 -13.88 -20.92
C PRO A 310 -14.31 -14.62 -20.86
N ALA A 311 -14.96 -14.83 -22.00
CA ALA A 311 -16.23 -15.55 -22.10
C ALA A 311 -16.14 -17.04 -21.71
N LEU A 312 -14.95 -17.62 -21.70
CA LEU A 312 -14.71 -19.02 -21.32
C LEU A 312 -14.47 -19.20 -19.82
N VAL A 313 -14.26 -18.10 -19.09
CA VAL A 313 -13.94 -18.14 -17.66
C VAL A 313 -15.24 -18.29 -16.87
N LYS A 314 -15.40 -19.45 -16.21
CA LYS A 314 -16.53 -19.71 -15.30
C LYS A 314 -16.15 -19.32 -13.89
N VAL A 315 -17.01 -18.59 -13.21
CA VAL A 315 -16.82 -18.19 -11.80
C VAL A 315 -17.96 -18.75 -10.99
N LYS A 316 -17.66 -19.63 -10.03
CA LYS A 316 -18.63 -20.04 -9.03
C LYS A 316 -18.95 -18.85 -8.14
N LYS A 317 -20.24 -18.54 -7.98
CA LYS A 317 -20.71 -17.31 -7.31
C LYS A 317 -20.92 -17.46 -5.81
N GLU A 318 -20.98 -18.69 -5.31
CA GLU A 318 -21.31 -18.97 -3.91
C GLU A 318 -20.12 -19.59 -3.17
N TYR A 319 -19.68 -18.91 -2.11
CA TYR A 319 -18.73 -19.43 -1.13
C TYR A 319 -19.30 -19.25 0.26
N ARG A 320 -19.06 -20.23 1.13
CA ARG A 320 -19.47 -20.15 2.53
C ARG A 320 -18.25 -19.82 3.37
N GLY A 321 -18.21 -18.57 3.85
CA GLY A 321 -17.25 -18.14 4.86
C GLY A 321 -17.53 -18.81 6.22
N PRO A 322 -16.60 -18.70 7.18
CA PRO A 322 -16.81 -19.24 8.52
C PRO A 322 -18.04 -18.62 9.19
N ALA A 323 -18.87 -19.43 9.84
CA ALA A 323 -20.06 -18.93 10.53
C ALA A 323 -19.67 -17.92 11.62
N GLY A 324 -20.34 -16.76 11.64
CA GLY A 324 -20.07 -15.69 12.60
C GLY A 324 -18.77 -14.91 12.36
N ALA A 325 -18.06 -15.16 11.25
CA ALA A 325 -16.94 -14.32 10.85
C ALA A 325 -17.41 -13.01 10.20
N VAL A 326 -16.57 -11.99 10.33
CA VAL A 326 -16.67 -10.77 9.53
C VAL A 326 -15.86 -10.98 8.26
N LEU A 327 -16.48 -10.77 7.11
CA LEU A 327 -15.81 -10.84 5.80
C LEU A 327 -16.02 -9.54 5.05
N MET A 328 -14.91 -8.96 4.58
CA MET A 328 -14.89 -7.77 3.75
C MET A 328 -14.08 -8.07 2.50
N THR A 329 -14.66 -7.92 1.32
CA THR A 329 -13.97 -8.15 0.04
C THR A 329 -14.04 -6.93 -0.85
N SER A 330 -13.01 -6.71 -1.66
CA SER A 330 -12.91 -5.54 -2.54
C SER A 330 -13.97 -5.49 -3.64
N GLY A 331 -14.55 -6.63 -3.99
CA GLY A 331 -15.69 -6.76 -4.89
C GLY A 331 -16.41 -8.09 -4.69
N GLY A 332 -17.54 -8.27 -5.38
CA GLY A 332 -18.09 -9.61 -5.61
C GLY A 332 -17.09 -10.51 -6.34
N VAL A 333 -17.28 -11.83 -6.31
CA VAL A 333 -16.33 -12.79 -6.90
C VAL A 333 -16.16 -12.64 -8.42
N ASP A 334 -17.11 -12.00 -9.10
CA ASP A 334 -17.09 -11.67 -10.53
C ASP A 334 -16.65 -10.22 -10.83
N GLN A 335 -16.30 -9.44 -9.81
CA GLN A 335 -16.00 -8.01 -9.94
C GLN A 335 -14.51 -7.68 -9.82
N TYR A 336 -14.14 -6.61 -10.51
CA TYR A 336 -12.78 -6.12 -10.63
C TYR A 336 -12.34 -5.31 -9.40
N ALA A 337 -11.08 -5.50 -8.97
CA ALA A 337 -10.45 -4.69 -7.93
C ALA A 337 -9.55 -3.63 -8.56
N ALA A 338 -9.95 -2.36 -8.48
CA ALA A 338 -9.23 -1.25 -9.10
C ALA A 338 -8.04 -0.77 -8.28
N TRP A 339 -7.00 -0.28 -8.95
CA TRP A 339 -5.94 0.51 -8.34
C TRP A 339 -6.30 1.98 -8.26
N TYR A 340 -5.71 2.67 -7.29
CA TYR A 340 -5.77 4.12 -7.14
C TYR A 340 -4.34 4.67 -7.22
N ASP A 341 -3.84 4.85 -8.45
CA ASP A 341 -2.43 5.19 -8.71
C ASP A 341 -1.94 6.44 -7.96
N GLU A 342 -2.75 7.51 -7.95
CA GLU A 342 -2.42 8.75 -7.23
C GLU A 342 -2.24 8.51 -5.72
N LYS A 343 -2.94 7.50 -5.18
CA LYS A 343 -2.88 7.10 -3.78
C LYS A 343 -1.97 5.90 -3.55
N ARG A 344 -1.38 5.31 -4.59
CA ARG A 344 -0.43 4.18 -4.51
C ARG A 344 -0.92 3.00 -3.67
N HIS A 345 -2.22 2.76 -3.71
CA HIS A 345 -2.91 1.65 -3.07
C HIS A 345 -3.89 1.04 -4.05
N SER A 346 -4.37 -0.15 -3.76
CA SER A 346 -5.66 -0.52 -4.33
C SER A 346 -6.76 0.46 -3.86
N LEU A 347 -7.81 0.62 -4.66
CA LEU A 347 -8.92 1.48 -4.33
C LEU A 347 -9.64 1.03 -3.05
N PHE A 348 -9.86 -0.28 -2.90
CA PHE A 348 -10.52 -0.82 -1.72
C PHE A 348 -9.67 -0.64 -0.48
N THR A 349 -8.38 -0.98 -0.54
CA THR A 349 -7.48 -0.87 0.61
C THR A 349 -7.33 0.59 1.02
N TYR A 350 -7.17 1.52 0.08
CA TYR A 350 -7.16 2.94 0.38
C TYR A 350 -8.40 3.36 1.19
N TYR A 351 -9.61 3.03 0.73
CA TYR A 351 -10.83 3.42 1.43
C TYR A 351 -11.05 2.69 2.74
N PHE A 352 -10.62 1.43 2.85
CA PHE A 352 -10.63 0.69 4.11
C PHE A 352 -9.73 1.36 5.16
N LEU A 353 -8.48 1.69 4.79
CA LEU A 353 -7.55 2.40 5.65
C LEU A 353 -8.06 3.79 6.00
N LYS A 354 -8.65 4.51 5.04
CA LYS A 354 -9.29 5.81 5.26
C LYS A 354 -10.43 5.73 6.28
N GLY A 355 -11.26 4.68 6.19
CA GLY A 355 -12.30 4.42 7.18
C GLY A 355 -11.72 4.20 8.58
N LEU A 356 -10.61 3.46 8.68
CA LEU A 356 -9.89 3.26 9.94
C LEU A 356 -9.21 4.53 10.48
N GLN A 357 -8.98 5.56 9.64
CA GLN A 357 -8.51 6.88 10.11
C GLN A 357 -9.59 7.67 10.86
N GLY A 358 -10.85 7.25 10.80
CA GLY A 358 -11.97 7.95 11.43
C GLY A 358 -13.06 8.37 10.43
N ASP A 359 -12.80 8.33 9.12
CA ASP A 359 -13.81 8.75 8.14
C ASP A 359 -15.05 7.83 8.12
N ALA A 360 -14.90 6.58 8.59
CA ALA A 360 -16.02 5.68 8.77
C ALA A 360 -16.76 5.87 10.11
N ASP A 361 -16.24 6.65 11.06
CA ASP A 361 -16.90 6.94 12.35
C ASP A 361 -18.09 7.90 12.15
N GLY A 362 -19.18 7.38 11.61
CA GLY A 362 -20.36 8.17 11.26
C GLY A 362 -21.08 8.77 12.48
N ASN A 363 -20.85 8.22 13.67
CA ASN A 363 -21.52 8.65 14.90
C ASN A 363 -20.60 9.46 15.87
N GLY A 364 -19.29 9.50 15.61
CA GLY A 364 -18.31 10.27 16.38
C GLY A 364 -17.93 9.66 17.73
N ASP A 365 -18.23 8.39 18.00
CA ASP A 365 -17.91 7.71 19.26
C ASP A 365 -16.49 7.14 19.32
N ARG A 366 -15.71 7.33 18.23
CA ARG A 366 -14.34 6.86 18.03
C ARG A 366 -14.22 5.35 17.93
N LYS A 367 -15.30 4.62 17.65
CA LYS A 367 -15.25 3.22 17.28
C LYS A 367 -15.57 3.10 15.81
N ILE A 368 -14.80 2.26 15.13
CA ILE A 368 -15.09 1.88 13.75
C ILE A 368 -15.74 0.51 13.80
N THR A 369 -17.06 0.48 13.64
CA THR A 369 -17.83 -0.77 13.59
C THR A 369 -17.84 -1.37 12.18
N VAL A 370 -18.22 -2.66 12.09
CA VAL A 370 -18.42 -3.33 10.80
C VAL A 370 -19.50 -2.64 9.98
N GLY A 371 -20.62 -2.23 10.60
CA GLY A 371 -21.71 -1.54 9.91
C GLY A 371 -21.30 -0.17 9.37
N GLU A 372 -20.52 0.58 10.14
CA GLU A 372 -19.95 1.87 9.71
C GLU A 372 -18.98 1.71 8.54
N MET A 373 -18.07 0.75 8.64
CA MET A 373 -17.15 0.43 7.55
C MET A 373 -17.91 -0.02 6.28
N GLU A 374 -18.98 -0.79 6.43
CA GLU A 374 -19.83 -1.20 5.30
C GLU A 374 -20.44 0.00 4.58
N VAL A 375 -21.07 0.92 5.33
CA VAL A 375 -21.67 2.14 4.75
C VAL A 375 -20.61 2.96 4.04
N TRP A 376 -19.48 3.22 4.71
CA TRP A 376 -18.36 3.99 4.17
C TRP A 376 -17.81 3.41 2.86
N LEU A 377 -17.54 2.10 2.83
CA LEU A 377 -17.01 1.43 1.65
C LEU A 377 -18.01 1.42 0.49
N LYS A 378 -19.29 1.16 0.76
CA LYS A 378 -20.35 1.13 -0.27
C LYS A 378 -20.65 2.50 -0.87
N GLU A 379 -20.44 3.57 -0.12
CA GLU A 379 -20.59 4.93 -0.62
C GLU A 379 -19.44 5.35 -1.53
N ASN A 380 -18.20 5.09 -1.09
CA ASN A 380 -17.02 5.67 -1.72
C ASN A 380 -16.41 4.84 -2.84
N VAL A 381 -16.28 3.52 -2.65
CA VAL A 381 -15.56 2.65 -3.60
C VAL A 381 -16.26 2.60 -4.96
N PRO A 382 -17.58 2.37 -5.08
CA PRO A 382 -18.24 2.33 -6.39
C PRO A 382 -18.14 3.66 -7.14
N TYR A 383 -18.30 4.78 -6.42
CA TYR A 383 -18.19 6.12 -7.01
C TYR A 383 -16.80 6.35 -7.61
N MET A 384 -15.76 6.03 -6.85
CA MET A 384 -14.39 6.25 -7.30
C MET A 384 -13.94 5.25 -8.36
N ALA A 385 -14.41 4.00 -8.31
CA ALA A 385 -14.11 3.01 -9.35
C ALA A 385 -14.63 3.50 -10.72
N ARG A 386 -15.87 4.00 -10.76
CA ARG A 386 -16.44 4.62 -11.96
C ARG A 386 -15.65 5.86 -12.40
N ARG A 387 -15.28 6.73 -11.46
CA ARG A 387 -14.58 7.98 -11.77
C ARG A 387 -13.16 7.78 -12.30
N LEU A 388 -12.41 6.86 -11.70
CA LEU A 388 -10.98 6.66 -12.02
C LEU A 388 -10.76 5.70 -13.19
N ARG A 389 -11.68 4.76 -13.40
CA ARG A 389 -11.48 3.63 -14.34
C ARG A 389 -12.68 3.36 -15.24
N GLY A 390 -13.84 3.96 -15.00
CA GLY A 390 -15.07 3.62 -15.73
C GLY A 390 -15.58 2.22 -15.43
N THR A 391 -15.16 1.61 -14.32
CA THR A 391 -15.50 0.24 -13.92
C THR A 391 -16.42 0.22 -12.70
N GLU A 392 -17.18 -0.86 -12.54
CA GLU A 392 -17.91 -1.13 -11.29
C GLU A 392 -17.07 -1.94 -10.32
N GLN A 393 -17.10 -1.53 -9.05
CA GLN A 393 -16.52 -2.26 -7.92
C GLN A 393 -17.44 -2.07 -6.72
N HIS A 394 -18.03 -3.16 -6.22
CA HIS A 394 -18.95 -3.13 -5.08
C HIS A 394 -18.39 -3.98 -3.94
N PRO A 395 -17.80 -3.37 -2.91
CA PRO A 395 -17.33 -4.10 -1.75
C PRO A 395 -18.44 -4.93 -1.11
N VAL A 396 -18.10 -6.16 -0.72
CA VAL A 396 -19.01 -7.03 0.02
C VAL A 396 -18.57 -7.03 1.47
N VAL A 397 -19.50 -6.69 2.36
CA VAL A 397 -19.30 -6.77 3.82
C VAL A 397 -20.37 -7.67 4.40
N THR A 398 -19.95 -8.62 5.24
CA THR A 398 -20.83 -9.52 5.99
C THR A 398 -20.28 -9.70 7.40
N GLY A 399 -21.15 -10.05 8.35
CA GLY A 399 -20.82 -10.20 9.76
C GLY A 399 -21.82 -9.45 10.63
N ASN A 400 -21.56 -9.40 11.93
CA ASN A 400 -22.36 -8.62 12.87
C ASN A 400 -22.01 -7.12 12.74
N PRO A 401 -22.95 -6.24 12.36
CA PRO A 401 -22.67 -4.81 12.19
C PRO A 401 -22.15 -4.12 13.45
N ALA A 402 -22.50 -4.63 14.63
CA ALA A 402 -22.08 -4.07 15.92
C ALA A 402 -20.66 -4.47 16.34
N ASP A 403 -20.01 -5.38 15.61
CA ASP A 403 -18.64 -5.76 15.90
C ASP A 403 -17.69 -4.58 15.65
N VAL A 404 -16.76 -4.35 16.58
CA VAL A 404 -15.81 -3.22 16.51
C VAL A 404 -14.50 -3.69 15.88
N LEU A 405 -14.09 -3.04 14.79
CA LEU A 405 -12.81 -3.25 14.12
C LEU A 405 -11.68 -2.55 14.88
N ALA A 406 -11.88 -1.26 15.20
CA ALA A 406 -10.91 -0.42 15.89
C ALA A 406 -11.60 0.54 16.86
N THR A 407 -10.89 0.94 17.90
CA THR A 407 -11.32 2.02 18.80
C THR A 407 -10.20 3.04 18.88
N LEU A 408 -10.43 4.23 18.34
CA LEU A 408 -9.43 5.28 18.19
C LEU A 408 -9.20 6.00 19.52
N LYS A 409 -7.94 6.36 19.80
CA LYS A 409 -7.58 7.19 20.96
C LYS A 409 -7.90 8.67 20.70
N ARG A 410 -7.90 9.44 21.79
CA ARG A 410 -8.01 10.89 21.77
C ARG A 410 -6.75 11.56 21.30
#